data_AF-A0A781FKG7-F1
#
_entry.id   AF-A0A781FKG7-F1
#
_cell.length_a   1.000
_cell.length_b   1.000
_cell.length_c   1.000
_cell.angle_alpha   90.00
_cell.angle_beta   90.00
_cell.angle_gamma   90.00
#
_symmetry.space_group_name_H-M   'P 1'
#
loop_
_entity.id
_entity.type
_entity.pdbx_description
1 polymer ?
#
loop_
_entity_poly.entity_id
_entity_poly.type
_entity_poly.pdbx_seq_one_letter_code
_entity_poly.pdbx_strand_id
1 'polypeptide(L)'
;EYPQSAAIDLRCVNMVADLWHAPAPKNGQAVGTNTIGSSEACMLGGMAMKWRWRKRMEAAGKPTDKPNLVCGPVQICWHKFARYWDVELREIPMRPGQLFMDPKRMIEACDENTIGVVPTFGVTYTGNYEFPQPLHDALDKFQADTGIDIDMHIDAASGGFLAPFVAPDIVWDFRLPRVKSISASGHKFGLAPLGCGWVIWRDEEALPQELV
;
A
#
# COMPACT_ATOMS: atom_id res chain seq x y z
N GLU A 1 23.77 10.29 16.04
CA GLU A 1 23.70 11.14 17.27
C GLU A 1 22.74 10.59 18.32
N TYR A 2 21.59 9.99 17.94
CA TYR A 2 20.59 9.48 18.91
C TYR A 2 20.30 7.97 18.75
N PRO A 3 21.25 7.08 19.10
CA PRO A 3 21.14 5.65 18.84
C PRO A 3 19.99 4.97 19.60
N GLN A 4 19.64 5.46 20.80
CA GLN A 4 18.52 4.92 21.57
C GLN A 4 17.17 5.22 20.92
N SER A 5 17.00 6.42 20.35
CA SER A 5 15.78 6.80 19.62
C SER A 5 15.63 5.94 18.36
N ALA A 6 16.71 5.74 17.61
CA ALA A 6 16.71 4.84 16.45
C ALA A 6 16.34 3.40 16.85
N ALA A 7 16.86 2.90 17.98
CA ALA A 7 16.50 1.57 18.47
C ALA A 7 15.03 1.44 18.86
N ILE A 8 14.38 2.50 19.36
CA ILE A 8 12.94 2.51 19.64
C ILE A 8 12.15 2.47 18.33
N ASP A 9 12.56 3.26 17.33
CA ASP A 9 11.91 3.28 16.03
C ASP A 9 11.92 1.89 15.36
N LEU A 10 13.09 1.24 15.34
CA LEU A 10 13.24 -0.12 14.81
C LEU A 10 12.35 -1.16 15.51
N ARG A 11 12.16 -1.02 16.84
CA ARG A 11 11.24 -1.88 17.60
C ARG A 11 9.79 -1.63 17.20
N CYS A 12 9.40 -0.36 17.03
CA CYS A 12 8.06 -0.02 16.56
C CYS A 12 7.80 -0.55 15.16
N VAL A 13 8.74 -0.41 14.23
CA VAL A 13 8.67 -1.00 12.88
C VAL A 13 8.44 -2.51 12.98
N ASN A 14 9.20 -3.22 13.82
CA ASN A 14 9.02 -4.66 14.01
C ASN A 14 7.65 -5.03 14.59
N MET A 15 7.17 -4.31 15.61
CA MET A 15 5.85 -4.55 16.20
C MET A 15 4.71 -4.30 15.22
N VAL A 16 4.81 -3.25 14.41
CA VAL A 16 3.79 -2.92 13.39
C VAL A 16 3.82 -3.96 12.25
N ALA A 17 5.01 -4.38 11.82
CA ALA A 17 5.17 -5.42 10.82
C ALA A 17 4.58 -6.76 11.28
N ASP A 18 4.86 -7.16 12.53
CA ASP A 18 4.30 -8.37 13.14
C ASP A 18 2.77 -8.30 13.25
N LEU A 19 2.23 -7.16 13.71
CA LEU A 19 0.78 -6.91 13.78
C LEU A 19 0.07 -7.10 12.42
N TRP A 20 0.77 -6.83 11.33
CA TRP A 20 0.26 -6.96 9.96
C TRP A 20 0.72 -8.23 9.26
N HIS A 21 1.23 -9.22 10.00
CA HIS A 21 1.65 -10.52 9.51
C HIS A 21 2.72 -10.44 8.41
N ALA A 22 3.63 -9.46 8.49
CA ALA A 22 4.77 -9.39 7.58
C ALA A 22 5.61 -10.69 7.68
N PRO A 23 6.16 -11.20 6.56
CA PRO A 23 7.11 -12.30 6.60
C PRO A 23 8.25 -12.03 7.59
N ALA A 24 8.65 -13.06 8.34
CA ALA A 24 9.71 -12.94 9.31
C ALA A 24 11.01 -12.45 8.63
N PRO A 25 11.64 -11.37 9.11
CA PRO A 25 12.84 -10.81 8.50
C PRO A 25 14.06 -11.71 8.72
N LYS A 26 14.92 -11.85 7.71
CA LYS A 26 16.12 -12.71 7.75
C LYS A 26 17.12 -12.32 8.84
N ASN A 27 17.22 -11.03 9.15
CA ASN A 27 18.16 -10.45 10.11
C ASN A 27 17.48 -9.97 11.41
N GLY A 28 16.21 -10.33 11.63
CA GLY A 28 15.45 -9.89 12.79
C GLY A 28 14.91 -8.45 12.71
N GLN A 29 15.09 -7.76 11.57
CA GLN A 29 14.59 -6.39 11.36
C GLN A 29 13.65 -6.31 10.16
N ALA A 30 12.40 -5.93 10.39
CA ALA A 30 11.42 -5.67 9.33
C ALA A 30 11.80 -4.45 8.50
N VAL A 31 11.34 -4.44 7.24
CA VAL A 31 11.58 -3.37 6.28
C VAL A 31 10.47 -2.33 6.42
N GLY A 32 10.81 -1.17 6.95
CA GLY A 32 9.83 -0.12 7.24
C GLY A 32 10.48 1.09 7.87
N THR A 33 9.70 2.17 7.97
CA THR A 33 10.13 3.40 8.65
C THR A 33 8.94 4.10 9.28
N ASN A 34 9.18 4.86 10.34
CA ASN A 34 8.25 5.90 10.73
C ASN A 34 8.24 7.04 9.70
N THR A 35 7.14 7.79 9.72
CA THR A 35 6.92 9.00 8.93
C THR A 35 6.18 10.03 9.77
N ILE A 36 6.01 11.26 9.27
CA ILE A 36 5.16 12.27 9.94
C ILE A 36 3.68 11.86 9.95
N GLY A 37 3.25 11.06 8.98
CA GLY A 37 1.89 10.57 8.85
C GLY A 37 1.68 9.75 7.57
N SER A 38 0.45 9.28 7.36
CA SER A 38 0.17 8.44 6.18
C SER A 38 0.42 9.15 4.85
N SER A 39 0.37 10.48 4.76
CA SER A 39 0.67 11.18 3.50
C SER A 39 2.08 10.88 2.97
N GLU A 40 3.09 10.96 3.85
CA GLU A 40 4.47 10.61 3.52
C GLU A 40 4.62 9.11 3.29
N ALA A 41 4.01 8.29 4.15
CA ALA A 41 4.01 6.82 4.03
C ALA A 41 3.44 6.34 2.68
N CYS A 42 2.30 6.90 2.24
CA CYS A 42 1.68 6.60 0.95
C CYS A 42 2.58 7.01 -0.21
N MET A 43 3.25 8.17 -0.14
CA MET A 43 4.20 8.61 -1.17
C MET A 43 5.41 7.68 -1.26
N LEU A 44 5.98 7.26 -0.13
CA LEU A 44 7.08 6.28 -0.10
C LEU A 44 6.63 4.93 -0.68
N GLY A 45 5.44 4.44 -0.30
CA GLY A 45 4.85 3.22 -0.86
C GLY A 45 4.60 3.32 -2.37
N GLY A 46 4.09 4.46 -2.83
CA GLY A 46 3.88 4.78 -4.24
C GLY A 46 5.17 4.82 -5.04
N MET A 47 6.24 5.43 -4.50
CA MET A 47 7.56 5.43 -5.14
C MET A 47 8.10 4.01 -5.28
N ALA A 48 7.98 3.18 -4.24
CA ALA A 48 8.42 1.79 -4.31
C ALA A 48 7.64 1.01 -5.39
N MET A 49 6.32 1.18 -5.48
CA MET A 49 5.50 0.60 -6.57
C MET A 49 6.00 1.06 -7.95
N LYS A 50 6.18 2.37 -8.15
CA LYS A 50 6.64 2.94 -9.42
C LYS A 50 8.00 2.38 -9.84
N TRP A 51 8.94 2.24 -8.90
CA TRP A 51 10.27 1.70 -9.17
C TRP A 51 10.26 0.21 -9.50
N ARG A 52 9.49 -0.61 -8.76
CA ARG A 52 9.34 -2.04 -9.09
C ARG A 52 8.70 -2.24 -10.46
N TRP A 53 7.65 -1.49 -10.77
CA TRP A 53 7.03 -1.50 -12.10
C TRP A 53 8.03 -1.11 -13.20
N ARG A 54 8.78 -0.01 -13.00
CA ARG A 54 9.78 0.45 -13.97
C ARG A 54 10.80 -0.64 -14.28
N LYS A 55 11.36 -1.28 -13.24
CA LYS A 55 12.31 -2.39 -13.41
C LYS A 55 11.71 -3.56 -14.19
N ARG A 56 10.45 -3.94 -13.93
CA ARG A 56 9.75 -4.98 -14.69
C ARG A 56 9.59 -4.60 -16.17
N MET A 57 9.24 -3.35 -16.46
CA MET A 57 9.07 -2.86 -17.83
C MET A 57 10.41 -2.77 -18.58
N GLU A 58 11.46 -2.25 -17.95
CA GLU A 58 12.82 -2.19 -18.52
C GLU A 58 13.36 -3.59 -18.83
N ALA A 59 13.21 -4.54 -17.89
CA ALA A 59 13.60 -5.94 -18.10
C ALA A 59 12.84 -6.61 -19.26
N ALA A 60 11.60 -6.17 -19.52
CA ALA A 60 10.79 -6.62 -20.64
C ALA A 60 11.02 -5.81 -21.93
N GLY A 61 11.92 -4.83 -21.94
CA GLY A 61 12.17 -3.95 -23.10
C GLY A 61 10.98 -3.04 -23.45
N LYS A 62 10.11 -2.74 -22.49
CA LYS A 62 8.90 -1.94 -22.67
C LYS A 62 9.11 -0.47 -22.24
N PRO A 63 8.30 0.46 -22.75
CA PRO A 63 8.33 1.87 -22.32
C PRO A 63 7.97 2.03 -20.83
N THR A 64 8.49 3.09 -20.21
CA THR A 64 8.30 3.40 -18.78
C THR A 64 7.75 4.82 -18.55
N ASP A 65 7.18 5.43 -19.58
CA ASP A 65 6.83 6.86 -19.63
C ASP A 65 5.39 7.17 -19.20
N LYS A 66 4.52 6.15 -19.09
CA LYS A 66 3.08 6.34 -18.81
C LYS A 66 2.53 5.52 -17.64
N PRO A 67 3.13 5.56 -16.44
CA PRO A 67 2.63 4.82 -15.29
C PRO A 67 1.23 5.30 -14.88
N ASN A 68 0.37 4.37 -14.44
CA ASN A 68 -0.90 4.67 -13.77
C ASN A 68 -1.05 3.96 -12.43
N LEU A 69 -1.93 4.46 -11.58
CA LEU A 69 -2.30 3.88 -10.28
C LEU A 69 -3.83 3.71 -10.24
N VAL A 70 -4.30 2.51 -9.89
CA VAL A 70 -5.74 2.20 -9.79
C VAL A 70 -6.16 2.22 -8.33
N CYS A 71 -7.27 2.88 -8.01
CA CYS A 71 -7.78 2.96 -6.64
C CYS A 71 -9.28 3.17 -6.59
N GLY A 72 -9.87 2.91 -5.43
CA GLY A 72 -11.20 3.43 -5.08
C GLY A 72 -11.14 4.89 -4.62
N PRO A 73 -12.17 5.35 -3.88
CA PRO A 73 -12.18 6.69 -3.29
C PRO A 73 -11.03 6.85 -2.29
N VAL A 74 -10.06 7.68 -2.63
CA VAL A 74 -8.82 7.85 -1.87
C VAL A 74 -8.74 9.20 -1.16
N GLN A 75 -7.79 9.31 -0.23
CA GLN A 75 -7.44 10.59 0.40
C GLN A 75 -6.55 11.43 -0.56
N ILE A 76 -6.55 12.75 -0.40
CA ILE A 76 -5.81 13.71 -1.24
C ILE A 76 -4.30 13.40 -1.40
N CYS A 77 -3.68 12.65 -0.49
CA CYS A 77 -2.28 12.23 -0.58
C CYS A 77 -1.97 11.46 -1.87
N TRP A 78 -2.90 10.63 -2.35
CA TRP A 78 -2.72 9.87 -3.60
C TRP A 78 -2.83 10.75 -4.83
N HIS A 79 -3.71 11.76 -4.82
CA HIS A 79 -3.72 12.79 -5.87
C HIS A 79 -2.43 13.61 -5.89
N LYS A 80 -1.87 13.93 -4.72
CA LYS A 80 -0.57 14.61 -4.61
C LYS A 80 0.55 13.73 -5.15
N PHE A 81 0.60 12.46 -4.75
CA PHE A 81 1.55 11.49 -5.29
C PHE A 81 1.48 11.42 -6.82
N ALA A 82 0.27 11.20 -7.37
CA ALA A 82 0.03 11.14 -8.79
C ALA A 82 0.55 12.39 -9.52
N ARG A 83 0.25 13.58 -8.98
CA ARG A 83 0.69 14.85 -9.55
C ARG A 83 2.20 15.10 -9.45
N TYR A 84 2.82 14.75 -8.32
CA TYR A 84 4.23 15.06 -8.08
C TYR A 84 5.19 14.08 -8.78
N TRP A 85 4.72 12.86 -9.06
CA TRP A 85 5.51 11.81 -9.71
C TRP A 85 5.03 11.46 -11.11
N ASP A 86 4.22 12.29 -11.77
CA ASP A 86 3.73 12.04 -13.14
C ASP A 86 3.14 10.63 -13.30
N VAL A 87 2.20 10.27 -12.42
CA VAL A 87 1.45 9.01 -12.48
C VAL A 87 -0.01 9.34 -12.74
N GLU A 88 -0.61 8.71 -13.75
CA GLU A 88 -2.03 8.83 -14.02
C GLU A 88 -2.84 8.19 -12.87
N LEU A 89 -3.75 8.93 -12.24
CA LEU A 89 -4.62 8.38 -11.20
C LEU A 89 -5.94 7.90 -11.83
N ARG A 90 -6.16 6.59 -11.81
CA ARG A 90 -7.40 5.95 -12.25
C ARG A 90 -8.28 5.64 -11.05
N GLU A 91 -8.95 6.69 -10.57
CA GLU A 91 -9.85 6.62 -9.42
C GLU A 91 -11.24 6.14 -9.82
N ILE A 92 -11.69 5.03 -9.23
CA ILE A 92 -13.01 4.46 -9.47
C ILE A 92 -14.03 5.18 -8.57
N PRO A 93 -15.02 5.89 -9.14
CA PRO A 93 -15.91 6.74 -8.34
C PRO A 93 -16.92 5.91 -7.55
N MET A 94 -17.35 6.48 -6.41
CA MET A 94 -18.51 6.01 -5.66
C MET A 94 -19.79 6.15 -6.48
N ARG A 95 -20.75 5.25 -6.23
CA ARG A 95 -22.10 5.29 -6.79
C ARG A 95 -23.12 4.91 -5.70
N PRO A 96 -24.41 5.26 -5.82
CA PRO A 96 -25.42 4.82 -4.88
C PRO A 96 -25.39 3.29 -4.69
N GLY A 97 -25.29 2.83 -3.44
CA GLY A 97 -25.17 1.40 -3.11
C GLY A 97 -23.76 0.80 -3.29
N GLN A 98 -22.78 1.57 -3.78
CA GLN A 98 -21.42 1.10 -4.02
C GLN A 98 -20.40 2.19 -3.69
N LEU A 99 -19.97 2.21 -2.43
CA LEU A 99 -19.15 3.28 -1.85
C LEU A 99 -17.64 3.02 -1.90
N PHE A 100 -17.22 1.92 -2.54
CA PHE A 100 -15.83 1.53 -2.68
C PHE A 100 -15.58 0.80 -4.01
N MET A 101 -14.31 0.66 -4.38
CA MET A 101 -13.86 -0.10 -5.53
C MET A 101 -14.19 -1.58 -5.37
N ASP A 102 -14.66 -2.20 -6.46
CA ASP A 102 -14.90 -3.64 -6.55
C ASP A 102 -13.94 -4.28 -7.57
N PRO A 103 -13.75 -5.62 -7.50
CA PRO A 103 -12.79 -6.30 -8.34
C PRO A 103 -13.03 -6.13 -9.85
N LYS A 104 -14.30 -6.07 -10.30
CA LYS A 104 -14.60 -5.95 -11.72
C LYS A 104 -14.15 -4.59 -12.26
N ARG A 105 -14.59 -3.50 -11.63
CA ARG A 105 -14.19 -2.14 -12.06
C ARG A 105 -12.70 -1.90 -11.89
N MET A 106 -12.07 -2.49 -10.87
CA MET A 106 -10.62 -2.45 -10.68
C MET A 106 -9.89 -3.05 -11.89
N ILE A 107 -10.24 -4.27 -12.28
CA ILE A 107 -9.60 -4.94 -13.43
C ILE A 107 -9.86 -4.19 -14.74
N GLU A 108 -11.08 -3.65 -14.95
CA GLU A 108 -11.39 -2.81 -16.13
C GLU A 108 -10.50 -1.56 -16.23
N ALA A 109 -9.93 -1.09 -15.11
CA ALA A 109 -9.04 0.06 -15.06
C ALA A 109 -7.53 -0.31 -15.12
N CYS A 110 -7.19 -1.60 -14.99
CA CYS A 110 -5.81 -2.09 -14.98
C CYS A 110 -5.27 -2.34 -16.40
N ASP A 111 -4.00 -2.02 -16.62
CA ASP A 111 -3.23 -2.37 -17.84
C ASP A 111 -1.75 -2.63 -17.50
N GLU A 112 -0.90 -2.83 -18.52
CA GLU A 112 0.53 -3.10 -18.29
C GLU A 112 1.31 -1.94 -17.66
N ASN A 113 0.74 -0.73 -17.65
CA ASN A 113 1.33 0.45 -17.05
C ASN A 113 0.84 0.69 -15.62
N THR A 114 -0.09 -0.14 -15.11
CA THR A 114 -0.56 -0.04 -13.73
C THR A 114 0.56 -0.44 -12.77
N ILE A 115 1.06 0.53 -12.00
CA ILE A 115 2.16 0.33 -11.05
C ILE A 115 1.69 -0.42 -9.80
N GLY A 116 0.39 -0.34 -9.49
CA GLY A 116 -0.23 -1.00 -8.36
C GLY A 116 -1.69 -0.60 -8.16
N VAL A 117 -2.37 -1.35 -7.29
CA VAL A 117 -3.72 -1.06 -6.82
C VAL A 117 -3.69 -0.61 -5.37
N VAL A 118 -4.44 0.44 -5.04
CA VAL A 118 -4.59 0.96 -3.68
C VAL A 118 -6.03 0.82 -3.18
N PRO A 119 -6.34 -0.21 -2.39
CA PRO A 119 -7.52 -0.20 -1.55
C PRO A 119 -7.33 0.73 -0.34
N THR A 120 -8.36 1.51 -0.02
CA THR A 120 -8.40 2.29 1.23
C THR A 120 -9.07 1.50 2.34
N PHE A 121 -8.26 0.96 3.25
CA PHE A 121 -8.73 0.16 4.37
C PHE A 121 -9.16 1.07 5.52
N GLY A 122 -10.35 1.65 5.36
CA GLY A 122 -10.94 2.67 6.22
C GLY A 122 -11.12 3.99 5.48
N VAL A 123 -12.01 3.98 4.48
CA VAL A 123 -12.31 5.10 3.59
C VAL A 123 -12.63 6.36 4.40
N THR A 124 -11.93 7.47 4.11
CA THR A 124 -11.99 8.70 4.91
C THR A 124 -13.42 9.25 5.05
N TYR A 125 -14.22 9.14 3.99
CA TYR A 125 -15.54 9.78 3.92
C TYR A 125 -16.67 8.93 4.50
N THR A 126 -16.49 7.61 4.57
CA THR A 126 -17.58 6.67 4.92
C THR A 126 -17.22 5.70 6.04
N GLY A 127 -15.93 5.54 6.36
CA GLY A 127 -15.43 4.57 7.32
C GLY A 127 -15.44 3.12 6.82
N ASN A 128 -15.92 2.85 5.60
CA ASN A 128 -15.96 1.50 5.04
C ASN A 128 -14.54 0.93 4.84
N TYR A 129 -14.41 -0.38 4.94
CA TYR A 129 -13.23 -1.10 4.46
C TYR A 129 -13.39 -1.44 2.98
N GLU A 130 -12.42 -1.03 2.16
CA GLU A 130 -12.19 -1.69 0.88
C GLU A 130 -11.46 -3.00 1.15
N PHE A 131 -12.16 -4.13 1.05
CA PHE A 131 -11.61 -5.45 1.41
C PHE A 131 -10.51 -5.86 0.42
N PRO A 132 -9.26 -6.08 0.87
CA PRO A 132 -8.16 -6.38 -0.05
C PRO A 132 -8.21 -7.79 -0.66
N GLN A 133 -8.72 -8.81 0.04
CA GLN A 133 -8.72 -10.20 -0.45
C GLN A 133 -9.46 -10.37 -1.79
N PRO A 134 -10.70 -9.88 -1.99
CA PRO A 134 -11.36 -9.99 -3.30
C PRO A 134 -10.61 -9.29 -4.44
N LEU A 135 -9.92 -8.19 -4.15
CA LEU A 135 -9.11 -7.46 -5.13
C LEU A 135 -7.84 -8.24 -5.47
N HIS A 136 -7.18 -8.79 -4.45
CA HIS A 136 -6.04 -9.69 -4.59
C HIS A 136 -6.37 -10.86 -5.52
N ASP A 137 -7.47 -11.57 -5.26
CA ASP A 137 -7.85 -12.78 -6.02
C ASP A 137 -8.17 -12.47 -7.48
N ALA A 138 -8.77 -11.30 -7.74
CA ALA A 138 -9.02 -10.84 -9.10
C ALA A 138 -7.72 -10.47 -9.84
N LEU A 139 -6.74 -9.87 -9.15
CA LEU A 139 -5.42 -9.61 -9.72
C LEU A 139 -4.65 -10.91 -10.00
N ASP A 140 -4.77 -11.93 -9.15
CA ASP A 140 -4.22 -13.28 -9.41
C ASP A 140 -4.80 -13.88 -10.68
N LYS A 141 -6.12 -13.82 -10.83
CA LYS A 141 -6.78 -14.26 -12.05
C LYS A 141 -6.34 -13.44 -13.27
N PHE A 142 -6.25 -12.11 -13.13
CA PHE A 142 -5.83 -11.23 -14.21
C PHE A 142 -4.40 -11.53 -14.68
N GLN A 143 -3.47 -11.78 -13.76
CA GLN A 143 -2.12 -12.20 -14.10
C GLN A 143 -2.11 -13.56 -14.80
N ALA A 144 -2.91 -14.53 -14.32
CA ALA A 144 -2.99 -15.84 -14.96
C ALA A 144 -3.51 -15.77 -16.40
N ASP A 145 -4.48 -14.87 -16.65
CA ASP A 145 -5.12 -14.71 -17.96
C ASP A 145 -4.27 -13.85 -18.94
N THR A 146 -3.49 -12.88 -18.45
CA THR A 146 -2.83 -11.85 -19.28
C THR A 146 -1.30 -11.82 -19.19
N GLY A 147 -0.73 -12.42 -18.14
CA GLY A 147 0.68 -12.30 -17.78
C GLY A 147 1.07 -10.97 -17.11
N ILE A 148 0.12 -10.06 -16.88
CA ILE A 148 0.39 -8.76 -16.25
C ILE A 148 0.39 -8.92 -14.72
N ASP A 149 1.52 -8.64 -14.08
CA ASP A 149 1.68 -8.70 -12.62
C ASP A 149 1.58 -7.30 -11.98
N ILE A 150 0.60 -7.14 -11.08
CA ILE A 150 0.27 -5.87 -10.42
C ILE A 150 0.31 -6.05 -8.90
N ASP A 151 1.02 -5.14 -8.24
CA ASP A 151 1.20 -5.11 -6.79
C ASP A 151 0.02 -4.43 -6.09
N MET A 152 -0.09 -4.62 -4.78
CA MET A 152 -1.01 -3.88 -3.93
C MET A 152 -0.27 -3.07 -2.86
N HIS A 153 -0.73 -1.85 -2.61
CA HIS A 153 -0.43 -1.08 -1.41
C HIS A 153 -1.71 -0.83 -0.63
N ILE A 154 -1.76 -1.22 0.63
CA ILE A 154 -2.95 -0.96 1.46
C ILE A 154 -2.79 0.40 2.15
N ASP A 155 -3.64 1.36 1.81
CA ASP A 155 -3.78 2.59 2.60
C ASP A 155 -4.65 2.27 3.82
N ALA A 156 -3.99 1.88 4.90
CA ALA A 156 -4.61 1.53 6.17
C ALA A 156 -4.46 2.67 7.18
N ALA A 157 -4.46 3.95 6.72
CA ALA A 157 -4.22 5.12 7.57
C ALA A 157 -5.01 5.08 8.88
N SER A 158 -6.28 4.69 8.82
CA SER A 158 -7.14 4.45 9.97
C SER A 158 -7.27 2.96 10.33
N GLY A 159 -7.58 2.09 9.35
CA GLY A 159 -7.89 0.68 9.60
C GLY A 159 -6.72 -0.15 10.14
N GLY A 160 -5.48 0.25 9.90
CA GLY A 160 -4.27 -0.53 10.24
C GLY A 160 -4.02 -0.68 11.73
N PHE A 161 -4.56 0.22 12.56
CA PHE A 161 -4.54 0.12 14.02
C PHE A 161 -5.93 -0.16 14.63
N LEU A 162 -6.91 -0.52 13.80
CA LEU A 162 -8.27 -0.83 14.25
C LEU A 162 -8.62 -2.30 13.97
N ALA A 163 -8.58 -2.71 12.70
CA ALA A 163 -9.05 -4.03 12.30
C ALA A 163 -8.30 -5.20 12.96
N PRO A 164 -6.96 -5.15 13.19
CA PRO A 164 -6.27 -6.23 13.90
C PRO A 164 -6.85 -6.56 15.29
N PHE A 165 -7.53 -5.60 15.92
CA PHE A 165 -8.05 -5.76 17.28
C PHE A 165 -9.56 -6.00 17.31
N VAL A 166 -10.32 -5.41 16.38
CA VAL A 166 -11.80 -5.46 16.41
C VAL A 166 -12.40 -6.34 15.32
N ALA A 167 -11.62 -6.71 14.30
CA ALA A 167 -12.03 -7.55 13.19
C ALA A 167 -10.87 -8.43 12.69
N PRO A 168 -10.24 -9.25 13.57
CA PRO A 168 -9.01 -10.00 13.26
C PRO A 168 -9.19 -11.05 12.15
N ASP A 169 -10.43 -11.49 11.92
CA ASP A 169 -10.77 -12.49 10.91
C ASP A 169 -10.69 -11.94 9.47
N ILE A 170 -10.65 -10.61 9.30
CA ILE A 170 -10.49 -10.00 7.98
C ILE A 170 -9.04 -10.23 7.52
N VAL A 171 -8.89 -10.84 6.34
CA VAL A 171 -7.59 -10.95 5.65
C VAL A 171 -7.40 -9.72 4.77
N TRP A 172 -6.50 -8.83 5.17
CA TRP A 172 -6.27 -7.54 4.51
C TRP A 172 -4.80 -7.16 4.36
N ASP A 173 -3.90 -7.82 5.10
CA ASP A 173 -2.52 -7.42 5.33
C ASP A 173 -1.52 -8.31 4.55
N PHE A 174 -0.29 -8.47 5.04
CA PHE A 174 0.76 -9.24 4.36
C PHE A 174 0.48 -10.75 4.27
N ARG A 175 -0.61 -11.25 4.87
CA ARG A 175 -1.15 -12.58 4.54
C ARG A 175 -1.48 -12.70 3.04
N LEU A 176 -1.72 -11.59 2.35
CA LEU A 176 -1.94 -11.51 0.90
C LEU A 176 -0.61 -11.31 0.15
N PRO A 177 -0.14 -12.25 -0.70
CA PRO A 177 1.13 -12.14 -1.42
C PRO A 177 1.32 -10.89 -2.29
N ARG A 178 0.24 -10.35 -2.88
CA ARG A 178 0.31 -9.10 -3.67
C ARG A 178 0.51 -7.85 -2.82
N VAL A 179 0.23 -7.89 -1.52
CA VAL A 179 0.45 -6.75 -0.64
C VAL A 179 1.96 -6.60 -0.43
N LYS A 180 2.52 -5.56 -1.07
CA LYS A 180 3.95 -5.25 -1.01
C LYS A 180 4.26 -4.17 0.02
N SER A 181 3.28 -3.34 0.37
CA SER A 181 3.43 -2.32 1.41
C SER A 181 2.10 -1.94 2.02
N ILE A 182 2.15 -1.45 3.26
CA ILE A 182 1.00 -0.97 4.02
C ILE A 182 1.40 0.34 4.69
N SER A 183 0.52 1.34 4.65
CA SER A 183 0.69 2.59 5.39
C SER A 183 -0.35 2.74 6.50
N ALA A 184 0.03 3.31 7.64
CA ALA A 184 -0.89 3.65 8.71
C ALA A 184 -0.48 4.94 9.44
N SER A 185 -1.46 5.64 10.03
CA SER A 185 -1.20 6.83 10.84
C SER A 185 -1.24 6.44 12.32
N GLY A 186 -0.09 6.50 12.99
CA GLY A 186 -0.01 6.32 14.44
C GLY A 186 -0.86 7.34 15.20
N HIS A 187 -0.92 8.58 14.69
CA HIS A 187 -1.74 9.65 15.26
C HIS A 187 -3.24 9.57 14.96
N LYS A 188 -3.72 8.47 14.36
CA LYS A 188 -5.15 8.16 14.23
C LYS A 188 -5.54 7.11 15.28
N PHE A 189 -5.83 5.88 14.85
CA PHE A 189 -6.18 4.78 15.75
C PHE A 189 -4.96 4.13 16.44
N GLY A 190 -3.74 4.55 16.10
CA GLY A 190 -2.53 4.14 16.84
C GLY A 190 -2.33 4.90 18.16
N LEU A 191 -3.18 5.89 18.48
CA LEU A 191 -3.20 6.66 19.73
C LEU A 191 -1.91 7.46 20.04
N ALA A 192 -1.06 7.69 19.04
CA ALA A 192 0.13 8.52 19.18
C ALA A 192 -0.21 10.02 19.08
N PRO A 193 0.66 10.92 19.59
CA PRO A 193 0.58 12.35 19.28
C PRO A 193 0.69 12.62 17.77
N LEU A 194 0.19 13.78 17.34
CA LEU A 194 0.33 14.25 15.95
C LEU A 194 1.81 14.23 15.52
N GLY A 195 2.06 13.81 14.28
CA GLY A 195 3.41 13.66 13.73
C GLY A 195 3.96 12.23 13.71
N CYS A 196 3.11 11.21 13.90
CA CYS A 196 3.50 9.80 13.78
C CYS A 196 2.69 9.04 12.71
N GLY A 197 3.39 8.45 11.74
CA GLY A 197 2.91 7.51 10.75
C GLY A 197 3.91 6.38 10.51
N TRP A 198 3.50 5.39 9.73
CA TRP A 198 4.27 4.19 9.43
C TRP A 198 4.06 3.77 7.99
N VAL A 199 5.14 3.32 7.35
CA VAL A 199 5.09 2.48 6.16
C VAL A 199 5.90 1.23 6.43
N ILE A 200 5.30 0.07 6.15
CA ILE A 200 5.97 -1.23 6.20
C ILE A 200 5.96 -1.79 4.79
N TRP A 201 7.08 -2.34 4.35
CA TRP A 201 7.20 -3.15 3.16
C TRP A 201 7.25 -4.63 3.54
N ARG A 202 6.75 -5.48 2.65
CA ARG A 202 6.68 -6.93 2.88
C ARG A 202 8.04 -7.53 3.21
N ASP A 203 9.05 -7.14 2.44
CA ASP A 203 10.41 -7.66 2.45
C ASP A 203 11.35 -6.67 1.73
N GLU A 204 12.64 -7.02 1.64
CA GLU A 204 13.66 -6.20 0.98
C GLU A 204 13.40 -6.05 -0.53
N GLU A 205 12.79 -7.05 -1.19
CA GLU A 205 12.46 -6.97 -2.62
C GLU A 205 11.33 -5.97 -2.88
N ALA A 206 10.43 -5.80 -1.90
CA ALA A 206 9.39 -4.79 -1.94
C ALA A 206 9.92 -3.35 -1.79
N LEU A 207 11.16 -3.12 -1.34
CA LEU A 207 11.77 -1.78 -1.29
C LEU A 207 13.02 -1.70 -2.19
N PRO A 208 12.89 -1.13 -3.41
CA PRO A 208 14.02 -0.95 -4.32
C PRO A 208 15.19 -0.23 -3.64
N GLN A 209 16.39 -0.81 -3.74
CA GLN A 209 17.61 -0.33 -3.09
C GLN A 209 17.99 1.11 -3.49
N GLU A 210 17.56 1.55 -4.67
CA GLU A 210 17.79 2.91 -5.17
C GLU A 210 16.96 3.99 -4.46
N LEU A 211 16.03 3.59 -3.59
CA LEU A 211 15.24 4.48 -2.75
C LEU A 211 15.77 4.59 -1.31
N VAL A 212 16.87 3.90 -0.97
CA VAL A 212 17.45 3.80 0.37
C VAL A 212 18.79 4.52 0.47
#